data_AF-A0A1H4Q0A5-F1
#
_entry.id   AF-A0A1H4Q0A5-F1
#
_cell.length_a   1.000
_cell.length_b   1.000
_cell.length_c   1.000
_cell.angle_alpha   90.00
_cell.angle_beta   90.00
_cell.angle_gamma   90.00
#
_symmetry.space_group_name_H-M   'P 1'
#
loop_
_entity.id
_entity.type
_entity.pdbx_description
1 polymer ?
#
loop_
_entity_poly.entity_id
_entity_poly.type
_entity_poly.pdbx_seq_one_letter_code
_entity_poly.pdbx_strand_id
1 'polypeptide(L)'
;MGVIVTMLGADASRDQMHAEGDYVQRDRSDISLDKLSDNEWRVCDRRVPVHDASSVLGLIEKTAEGYEVLAIEGGPKRSVEGSLDDAVEVFAVPSTR
;
A
#
# COMPACT_ATOMS: atom_id res chain seq x y z
N MET A 1 9.68 -14.16 -48.19
CA MET A 1 8.43 -14.93 -48.06
C MET A 1 8.72 -16.09 -47.12
N GLY A 2 8.08 -16.07 -45.95
CA GLY A 2 8.38 -16.99 -44.85
C GLY A 2 7.74 -18.36 -45.03
N VAL A 3 8.39 -19.38 -44.46
CA VAL A 3 7.81 -20.69 -44.19
C VAL A 3 8.06 -21.03 -42.72
N ILE A 4 6.95 -21.32 -42.06
CA ILE A 4 6.78 -21.87 -40.72
C ILE A 4 7.58 -23.18 -40.54
N VAL A 5 8.31 -23.29 -39.42
CA VAL A 5 8.83 -24.56 -38.92
C VAL A 5 8.39 -24.73 -37.47
N THR A 6 7.54 -25.72 -37.24
CA THR A 6 7.23 -26.26 -35.92
C THR A 6 8.44 -27.05 -35.43
N MET A 7 9.00 -26.69 -34.28
CA MET A 7 9.92 -27.56 -33.53
C MET A 7 9.37 -27.76 -32.12
N LEU A 8 8.96 -28.99 -31.87
CA LEU A 8 8.68 -29.52 -30.56
C LEU A 8 10.01 -29.90 -29.91
N GLY A 9 10.27 -29.43 -28.69
CA GLY A 9 11.26 -30.01 -27.77
C GLY A 9 12.29 -29.03 -27.23
N ALA A 10 12.22 -28.77 -25.92
CA ALA A 10 13.31 -29.03 -24.97
C ALA A 10 13.06 -28.28 -23.65
N ASP A 11 12.89 -29.07 -22.59
CA ASP A 11 13.29 -28.83 -21.21
C ASP A 11 13.82 -27.42 -20.85
N ALA A 12 12.93 -26.58 -20.33
CA ALA A 12 13.32 -25.56 -19.37
C ALA A 12 12.57 -25.85 -18.08
N SER A 13 13.16 -26.76 -17.32
CA SER A 13 13.05 -26.98 -15.89
C SER A 13 12.21 -25.95 -15.13
N ARG A 14 11.18 -26.50 -14.47
CA ARG A 14 10.45 -25.93 -13.35
C ARG A 14 11.42 -25.40 -12.29
N ASP A 15 11.72 -24.11 -12.36
CA ASP A 15 12.20 -23.35 -11.22
C ASP A 15 11.47 -22.00 -11.23
N GLN A 16 10.13 -22.08 -11.14
CA GLN A 16 9.33 -20.98 -10.62
C GLN A 16 9.65 -20.88 -9.13
N MET A 17 10.74 -20.18 -8.82
CA MET A 17 10.96 -19.68 -7.47
C MET A 17 9.78 -18.77 -7.12
N HIS A 18 8.93 -19.30 -6.25
CA HIS A 18 7.91 -18.62 -5.46
C HIS A 18 8.49 -17.34 -4.84
N ALA A 19 8.33 -16.20 -5.52
CA ALA A 19 8.39 -14.90 -4.88
C ALA A 19 7.00 -14.62 -4.29
N GLU A 20 6.67 -15.32 -3.19
CA GLU A 20 5.51 -15.01 -2.37
C GLU A 20 5.80 -13.74 -1.55
N GLY A 21 5.85 -12.61 -2.24
CA GLY A 21 5.54 -11.33 -1.62
C GLY A 21 4.03 -11.23 -1.64
N ASP A 22 3.38 -11.45 -0.50
CA ASP A 22 1.95 -11.25 -0.32
C ASP A 22 1.66 -9.76 -0.57
N TYR A 23 1.36 -9.40 -1.82
CA TYR A 23 1.03 -8.03 -2.20
C TYR A 23 -0.32 -7.72 -1.57
N VAL A 24 -0.28 -7.03 -0.43
CA VAL A 24 -1.48 -6.57 0.25
C VAL A 24 -2.07 -5.42 -0.56
N GLN A 25 -2.93 -5.74 -1.53
CA GLN A 25 -3.78 -4.75 -2.17
C GLN A 25 -4.76 -4.22 -1.11
N ARG A 26 -4.92 -2.89 -1.04
CA ARG A 26 -5.89 -2.22 -0.19
C ARG A 26 -6.80 -1.40 -1.07
N ASP A 27 -8.08 -1.37 -0.73
CA ASP A 27 -8.99 -0.38 -1.28
C ASP A 27 -9.19 0.75 -0.27
N ARG A 28 -9.64 1.92 -0.74
CA ARG A 28 -9.98 3.04 0.14
C ARG A 28 -10.94 2.64 1.26
N SER A 29 -11.85 1.70 1.00
CA SER A 29 -12.81 1.14 1.96
C SER A 29 -12.18 0.32 3.08
N ASP A 30 -10.95 -0.17 2.89
CA ASP A 30 -10.19 -0.88 3.91
C ASP A 30 -9.50 0.08 4.87
N ILE A 31 -9.52 1.39 4.61
CA ILE A 31 -8.82 2.38 5.42
C ILE A 31 -9.80 3.12 6.33
N SER A 32 -9.56 3.07 7.64
CA SER A 32 -10.25 3.91 8.62
C SER A 32 -9.36 5.02 9.16
N LEU A 33 -9.97 6.15 9.46
CA LEU A 33 -9.33 7.25 10.17
C LEU A 33 -9.85 7.31 11.60
N ASP A 34 -8.97 7.03 12.55
CA ASP A 34 -9.23 7.24 13.96
C ASP A 34 -8.73 8.64 14.33
N LYS A 35 -9.63 9.51 14.75
CA LYS A 35 -9.26 10.87 15.17
C LYS A 35 -8.47 10.82 16.48
N LEU A 36 -7.25 11.36 16.48
CA LEU A 36 -6.40 11.53 17.68
C LEU A 36 -6.58 12.93 18.26
N SER A 37 -6.67 13.94 17.40
CA SER A 37 -6.95 15.34 17.74
C SER A 37 -7.75 16.04 16.64
N ASP A 38 -8.04 17.32 16.78
CA ASP A 38 -8.72 18.09 15.73
C ASP A 38 -7.96 18.14 14.40
N ASN A 39 -6.64 17.97 14.44
CA ASN A 39 -5.76 18.06 13.28
C ASN A 39 -4.97 16.77 13.03
N GLU A 40 -5.18 15.71 13.80
CA GLU A 40 -4.36 14.50 13.69
C GLU A 40 -5.24 13.25 13.65
N TRP A 41 -4.91 12.35 12.72
CA TRP A 41 -5.60 11.09 12.51
C TRP A 41 -4.60 9.95 12.45
N ARG A 42 -4.96 8.84 13.10
CA ARG A 42 -4.33 7.54 12.90
C ARG A 42 -5.02 6.82 11.77
N VAL A 43 -4.21 6.33 10.83
CA VAL A 43 -4.68 5.58 9.66
C VAL A 43 -4.57 4.09 9.97
N CYS A 44 -5.69 3.38 9.90
CA CYS A 44 -5.76 1.96 10.23
C CYS A 44 -6.31 1.12 9.05
N ASP A 45 -5.79 -0.09 8.90
CA ASP A 45 -6.35 -1.16 8.07
C ASP A 45 -7.50 -1.84 8.81
N ARG A 46 -8.72 -1.71 8.27
CA ARG A 46 -9.96 -2.24 8.84
C ARG A 46 -10.05 -3.76 8.76
N ARG A 47 -9.22 -4.40 7.94
CA ARG A 47 -9.17 -5.87 7.81
C ARG A 47 -8.37 -6.50 8.95
N VAL A 48 -7.59 -5.70 9.67
CA VAL A 48 -6.80 -6.10 10.84
C VAL A 48 -7.53 -5.67 12.11
N PRO A 49 -7.56 -6.49 13.18
CA PRO A 49 -8.18 -6.10 14.44
C PRO A 49 -7.54 -4.83 15.03
N VAL A 50 -8.36 -3.90 15.50
CA VAL A 50 -7.92 -2.57 16.01
C VAL A 50 -6.93 -2.61 17.18
N HIS A 51 -6.90 -3.72 17.92
CA HIS A 51 -5.98 -3.91 19.05
C HIS A 51 -4.62 -4.49 18.61
N ASP A 52 -4.49 -4.88 17.35
CA ASP A 52 -3.23 -5.31 16.75
C ASP A 52 -2.46 -4.09 16.24
N ALA A 53 -1.20 -3.97 16.62
CA ALA A 53 -0.34 -2.87 16.18
C ALA A 53 -0.15 -2.87 14.65
N SER A 54 -0.25 -4.02 13.99
CA SER A 54 -0.18 -4.13 12.53
C SER A 54 -1.38 -3.53 11.81
N SER A 55 -2.46 -3.19 12.53
CA SER A 55 -3.56 -2.41 11.96
C SER A 55 -3.15 -0.98 11.63
N VAL A 56 -2.11 -0.42 12.26
CA VAL A 56 -1.71 0.97 12.05
C VAL A 56 -0.81 1.07 10.82
N LEU A 57 -1.28 1.82 9.81
CA LEU A 57 -0.56 2.05 8.57
C LEU A 57 0.27 3.34 8.61
N GLY A 58 -0.20 4.33 9.38
CA GLY A 58 0.45 5.63 9.49
C GLY A 58 -0.36 6.69 10.23
N LEU A 59 0.07 7.93 10.05
CA LEU A 59 -0.55 9.12 10.62
C LEU A 59 -0.79 10.15 9.50
N ILE A 60 -1.84 10.96 9.68
CA ILE A 60 -2.09 12.16 8.90
C ILE A 60 -2.21 13.31 9.88
N GLU A 61 -1.49 14.40 9.62
CA GLU A 61 -1.58 15.66 10.36
C GLU A 61 -1.99 16.79 9.41
N LYS A 62 -2.99 17.58 9.80
CA LYS A 62 -3.35 18.82 9.11
C LYS A 62 -2.42 19.94 9.58
N THR A 63 -1.65 20.48 8.67
CA THR A 63 -0.72 21.58 8.89
C THR A 63 -1.18 22.85 8.16
N ALA A 64 -0.39 23.91 8.20
CA ALA A 64 -0.64 25.11 7.40
C ALA A 64 -0.41 24.88 5.89
N GLU A 65 0.38 23.87 5.52
CA GLU A 65 0.80 23.59 4.14
C GLU A 65 -0.08 22.52 3.47
N GLY A 66 -0.90 21.81 4.23
CA GLY A 66 -1.78 20.76 3.73
C GLY A 66 -1.96 19.63 4.74
N TYR A 67 -1.98 18.40 4.25
CA TYR A 67 -2.08 17.20 5.06
C TYR A 67 -0.76 16.43 4.97
N GLU A 68 0.05 16.49 6.02
CA GLU A 68 1.29 15.72 6.13
C GLU A 68 0.95 14.26 6.41
N VAL A 69 1.48 13.37 5.59
CA VAL A 69 1.31 11.92 5.69
C VAL A 69 2.60 11.33 6.22
N LEU A 70 2.50 10.50 7.26
CA LEU A 70 3.59 9.65 7.74
C LEU A 70 3.19 8.18 7.61
N ALA A 71 3.62 7.53 6.54
CA ALA A 71 3.42 6.10 6.34
C ALA A 71 4.49 5.30 7.09
N ILE A 72 4.08 4.25 7.80
CA ILE A 72 4.95 3.38 8.60
C ILE A 72 5.20 2.06 7.88
N GLU A 73 4.19 1.56 7.16
CA GLU A 73 4.28 0.31 6.43
C GLU A 73 5.23 0.42 5.22
N GLY A 74 6.12 -0.58 5.07
CA GLY A 74 7.12 -0.59 3.99
C GLY A 74 8.34 0.30 4.24
N GLY A 75 8.33 1.08 5.33
CA GLY A 75 9.38 2.01 5.73
C GLY A 75 8.82 3.43 5.94
N PRO A 76 9.47 4.26 6.77
CA PRO A 76 8.99 5.60 7.05
C PRO A 76 9.03 6.46 5.78
N LYS A 77 7.86 6.82 5.26
CA LYS A 77 7.72 7.73 4.12
C LYS A 77 6.89 8.93 4.53
N ARG A 78 7.33 10.12 4.12
CA ARG A 78 6.59 11.38 4.29
C ARG A 78 6.17 11.97 2.97
N SER A 79 4.96 12.49 2.91
CA SER A 79 4.46 13.33 1.82
C SER A 79 3.51 14.40 2.37
N VAL A 80 3.16 15.38 1.53
CA VAL A 80 2.16 16.40 1.86
C VAL A 80 1.15 16.42 0.73
N GLU A 81 -0.11 16.24 1.08
CA GLU A 81 -1.22 16.23 0.14
C GLU A 81 -2.13 17.46 0.33
N GLY A 82 -2.82 17.85 -0.74
CA GLY A 82 -3.69 19.03 -0.74
C GLY A 82 -5.02 18.84 -0.02
N SER A 83 -5.46 17.60 0.17
CA SER A 83 -6.71 17.27 0.83
C SER A 83 -6.58 16.03 1.72
N LEU A 84 -7.49 15.89 2.68
CA LEU A 84 -7.55 14.70 3.53
C LEU A 84 -7.84 13.43 2.72
N ASP A 85 -8.59 13.53 1.62
CA ASP A 85 -8.93 12.37 0.80
C ASP A 85 -7.70 11.86 0.04
N ASP A 86 -6.97 12.76 -0.61
CA ASP A 86 -5.69 12.45 -1.28
C ASP A 86 -4.68 11.83 -0.30
N ALA A 87 -4.60 12.37 0.92
CA ALA A 87 -3.75 11.84 1.99
C ALA A 87 -4.11 10.39 2.37
N VAL A 88 -5.38 10.00 2.26
CA VAL A 88 -5.78 8.62 2.55
C VAL A 88 -5.53 7.69 1.37
N GLU A 89 -5.66 8.18 0.14
CA GLU A 89 -5.37 7.41 -1.08
C GLU A 89 -3.90 6.91 -1.10
N VAL A 90 -2.98 7.61 -0.45
CA VAL A 90 -1.59 7.16 -0.24
C VAL A 90 -1.51 5.78 0.43
N PHE A 91 -2.51 5.42 1.26
CA PHE A 91 -2.57 4.14 1.98
C PHE A 91 -3.40 3.06 1.27
N ALA A 92 -4.15 3.43 0.22
CA ALA A 92 -4.90 2.49 -0.60
C ALA A 92 -4.00 1.82 -1.65
N VAL A 93 -3.04 2.56 -2.23
CA VAL A 93 -2.12 1.96 -3.22
C VAL A 93 -1.04 1.15 -2.49
N PRO A 94 -0.65 -0.05 -2.98
CA PRO A 94 0.48 -0.77 -2.41
C PRO A 94 1.72 0.13 -2.46
N SER A 95 2.29 0.44 -1.30
CA SER A 95 3.60 1.06 -1.21
C SER A 95 4.61 0.10 -1.85
N THR A 96 4.90 0.29 -3.14
CA THR A 96 6.00 -0.40 -3.82
C THR A 96 7.26 -0.15 -3.02
N ARG A 97 7.78 -1.24 -2.46
CA ARG A 97 9.04 -1.34 -1.73
C ARG A 97 10.21 -0.74 -2.49
#